data_AF-A0A8C4RSR7-F1
#
_entry.id   AF-A0A8C4RSR7-F1
#
_cell.length_a   1.000
_cell.length_b   1.000
_cell.length_c   1.000
_cell.angle_alpha   90.00
_cell.angle_beta   90.00
_cell.angle_gamma   90.00
#
_symmetry.space_group_name_H-M   'P 1'
#
loop_
_entity.id
_entity.type
_entity.pdbx_description
1 polymer ?
#
loop_
_entity_poly.entity_id
_entity_poly.type
_entity_poly.pdbx_seq_one_letter_code
_entity_poly.pdbx_strand_id
1 'polypeptide(L)'
;NNSPHAYITDLHFYKVFFKRINDSSTWEEAVDYCRNKNSHLISISSEMEQNTIATLVNTTKSSSVWLGLRQSRVFGFWFWTDEMPLSYQNWTSGSPPQISFSNHCAVISKDNNFLWASVSCLEKHPFICRSPLISN
;
A
#
# COMPACT_ATOMS: atom_id res chain seq x y z
N ASN A 1 -11.34 -43.37 -24.92
CA ASN A 1 -11.03 -41.99 -25.38
C ASN A 1 -11.83 -40.99 -24.59
N ASN A 2 -11.30 -40.56 -23.44
CA ASN A 2 -11.66 -39.34 -22.72
C ASN A 2 -10.77 -39.30 -21.47
N SER A 3 -9.63 -38.60 -21.58
CA SER A 3 -8.87 -38.19 -20.41
C SER A 3 -9.34 -36.79 -20.02
N PRO A 4 -9.62 -36.51 -18.74
CA PRO A 4 -10.16 -35.23 -18.35
C PRO A 4 -9.09 -34.14 -18.54
N HIS A 5 -9.53 -33.02 -19.12
CA HIS A 5 -8.76 -31.79 -19.19
C HIS A 5 -8.26 -31.39 -17.79
N ALA A 6 -6.95 -31.45 -17.59
CA ALA A 6 -6.30 -30.80 -16.46
C ALA A 6 -6.27 -29.29 -16.74
N TYR A 7 -7.22 -28.55 -16.18
CA TYR A 7 -7.13 -27.10 -16.12
C TYR A 7 -6.21 -26.74 -14.96
N ILE A 8 -4.99 -26.30 -15.28
CA ILE A 8 -4.15 -25.57 -14.33
C ILE A 8 -4.79 -24.18 -14.18
N THR A 9 -5.68 -24.03 -13.22
CA THR A 9 -6.15 -22.71 -12.77
C THR A 9 -5.61 -22.46 -11.37
N ASP A 10 -4.30 -22.24 -11.25
CA ASP A 10 -3.75 -21.71 -10.01
C ASP A 10 -2.57 -20.79 -10.29
N LEU A 11 -2.89 -19.53 -10.60
CA LEU A 11 -1.96 -18.41 -10.70
C LEU A 11 -1.76 -17.72 -9.32
N HIS A 12 -1.84 -18.47 -8.21
CA HIS A 12 -1.82 -17.97 -6.83
C HIS A 12 -0.63 -18.44 -5.97
N PHE A 13 0.61 -18.40 -6.48
CA PHE A 13 1.78 -18.78 -5.68
C PHE A 13 2.84 -17.71 -5.44
N TYR A 14 2.55 -16.43 -5.70
CA TYR A 14 3.35 -15.35 -5.12
C TYR A 14 2.83 -15.05 -3.73
N LYS A 15 3.30 -15.79 -2.74
CA LYS A 15 3.16 -15.39 -1.34
C LYS A 15 3.85 -14.02 -1.17
N VAL A 16 3.31 -13.16 -0.32
CA VAL A 16 3.85 -11.81 -0.03
C VAL A 16 4.13 -11.70 1.45
N PHE A 17 5.23 -11.06 1.83
CA PHE A 17 5.51 -10.69 3.21
C PHE A 17 5.23 -9.21 3.45
N PHE A 18 4.60 -8.91 4.59
CA PHE A 18 4.40 -7.57 5.10
C PHE A 18 5.27 -7.36 6.34
N LYS A 19 6.14 -6.35 6.31
CA LYS A 19 6.99 -5.99 7.45
C LYS A 19 6.68 -4.57 7.88
N ARG A 20 6.14 -4.43 9.09
CA ARG A 20 5.92 -3.14 9.74
C ARG A 20 7.22 -2.56 10.27
N ILE A 21 7.43 -1.27 10.03
CA ILE A 21 8.49 -0.43 10.59
C ILE A 21 7.83 0.65 11.46
N ASN A 22 8.24 0.73 12.73
CA ASN A 22 7.60 1.63 13.71
C ASN A 22 8.18 3.05 13.73
N ASP A 23 9.32 3.25 13.08
CA ASP A 23 9.99 4.55 13.06
C ASP A 23 9.24 5.51 12.14
N SER A 24 8.76 6.62 12.72
CA SER A 24 8.05 7.65 11.96
C SER A 24 9.00 8.38 11.02
N SER A 25 8.75 8.25 9.72
CA SER A 25 9.57 8.83 8.65
C SER A 25 8.69 9.60 7.69
N THR A 26 9.27 10.51 6.90
CA THR A 26 8.57 11.09 5.74
C THR A 26 8.22 10.01 4.74
N TRP A 27 7.28 10.30 3.84
CA TRP A 27 6.87 9.32 2.85
C TRP A 27 8.03 8.92 1.92
N GLU A 28 8.81 9.91 1.46
CA GLU A 28 9.99 9.65 0.63
C GLU A 28 11.03 8.76 1.36
N GLU A 29 11.33 9.04 2.64
CA GLU A 29 12.24 8.21 3.45
C GLU A 29 11.71 6.77 3.62
N ALA A 30 10.41 6.59 3.81
CA ALA A 30 9.78 5.27 3.94
C ALA A 30 9.88 4.45 2.65
N VAL A 31 9.67 5.09 1.49
CA VAL A 31 9.85 4.46 0.17
C VAL A 31 11.29 4.00 -0.01
N ASP A 32 12.26 4.87 0.28
CA ASP A 32 13.68 4.56 0.14
C ASP A 32 14.10 3.45 1.09
N TYR A 33 13.59 3.43 2.33
CA TYR A 33 13.84 2.35 3.28
C TYR A 33 13.40 1.01 2.69
N CYS A 34 12.16 0.90 2.20
CA CYS A 34 11.65 -0.36 1.67
C CYS A 34 12.45 -0.80 0.43
N ARG A 35 12.76 0.13 -0.48
CA ARG A 35 13.56 -0.16 -1.68
C ARG A 35 14.96 -0.68 -1.33
N ASN A 36 15.63 -0.07 -0.35
CA ASN A 36 16.93 -0.52 0.15
C ASN A 36 16.89 -1.91 0.82
N LYS A 37 15.69 -2.45 1.08
CA LYS A 37 15.48 -3.82 1.57
C LYS A 37 14.91 -4.76 0.49
N ASN A 38 15.07 -4.41 -0.80
CA ASN A 38 14.53 -5.18 -1.93
C ASN A 38 13.01 -5.41 -1.80
N SER A 39 12.31 -4.39 -1.32
CA SER A 39 10.87 -4.41 -1.04
C SER A 39 10.25 -3.09 -1.49
N HIS A 40 8.92 -2.99 -1.45
CA HIS A 40 8.20 -1.78 -1.79
C HIS A 40 7.40 -1.29 -0.60
N LEU A 41 7.14 0.01 -0.52
CA LEU A 41 6.13 0.52 0.40
C LEU A 41 4.76 -0.07 0.00
N ILE A 42 3.94 -0.48 0.97
CA ILE A 42 2.78 -1.34 0.74
C ILE A 42 1.78 -0.77 -0.30
N SER A 43 1.45 -1.58 -1.32
CA SER A 43 0.25 -1.42 -2.15
C SER A 43 -0.91 -2.28 -1.61
N ILE A 44 -2.14 -1.88 -1.90
CA ILE A 44 -3.33 -2.67 -1.56
C ILE A 44 -4.16 -2.85 -2.83
N SER A 45 -4.31 -4.11 -3.26
CA SER A 45 -4.92 -4.48 -4.54
C SER A 45 -6.26 -5.21 -4.41
N SER A 46 -6.69 -5.52 -3.18
CA SER A 46 -7.95 -6.20 -2.91
C SER A 46 -8.48 -5.88 -1.50
N GLU A 47 -9.77 -6.17 -1.28
CA GLU A 47 -10.40 -6.08 0.03
C GLU A 47 -9.76 -7.03 1.06
N MET A 48 -9.32 -8.21 0.62
CA MET A 48 -8.63 -9.17 1.49
C MET A 48 -7.28 -8.62 1.98
N GLU A 49 -6.50 -7.99 1.08
CA GLU A 49 -5.27 -7.30 1.48
C GLU A 49 -5.58 -6.13 2.40
N GLN A 50 -6.60 -5.32 2.10
CA GLN A 50 -7.02 -4.21 2.96
C GLN A 50 -7.29 -4.66 4.40
N ASN A 51 -8.05 -5.75 4.59
CA ASN A 51 -8.37 -6.29 5.91
C ASN A 51 -7.12 -6.81 6.64
N THR A 52 -6.19 -7.42 5.89
CA THR A 52 -4.91 -7.89 6.44
C THR A 52 -4.05 -6.72 6.90
N ILE A 53 -3.92 -5.67 6.09
CA ILE A 53 -3.17 -4.46 6.42
C ILE A 53 -3.83 -3.71 7.58
N ALA A 54 -5.16 -3.60 7.63
CA ALA A 54 -5.89 -2.99 8.75
C ALA A 54 -5.55 -3.69 10.08
N THR A 55 -5.47 -5.02 10.10
CA THR A 55 -5.07 -5.78 11.27
C THR A 55 -3.64 -5.43 11.72
N LEU A 56 -2.69 -5.32 10.78
CA LEU A 56 -1.32 -4.88 11.09
C LEU A 56 -1.28 -3.44 11.60
N VAL A 57 -2.05 -2.54 10.99
CA VAL A 57 -2.16 -1.13 11.38
C VAL A 57 -2.70 -1.00 12.81
N ASN A 58 -3.69 -1.82 13.19
CA ASN A 58 -4.26 -1.82 14.54
C ASN A 58 -3.23 -2.13 15.64
N THR A 59 -2.17 -2.87 15.31
CA THR A 59 -1.07 -3.18 16.25
C THR A 59 -0.03 -2.07 16.37
N THR A 60 -0.17 -0.98 15.59
CA THR A 60 0.72 0.18 15.64
C THR A 60 0.27 1.20 16.68
N LYS A 61 1.23 1.89 17.31
CA LYS A 61 0.92 2.97 18.27
C LYS A 61 0.39 4.23 17.56
N SER A 62 0.93 4.55 16.37
CA SER A 62 0.47 5.66 15.54
C SER A 62 -0.97 5.45 15.07
N SER A 63 -1.73 6.53 14.87
CA SER A 63 -3.07 6.46 14.26
C SER A 63 -3.01 6.23 12.75
N SER A 64 -1.94 6.68 12.10
CA SER A 64 -1.77 6.60 10.64
C SER A 64 -0.48 5.86 10.27
N VAL A 65 -0.55 5.15 9.13
CA VAL A 65 0.57 4.39 8.56
C VAL A 65 0.66 4.71 7.07
N TRP A 66 1.87 4.93 6.56
CA TRP A 66 2.09 5.21 5.14
C TRP A 66 1.71 4.05 4.23
N LEU A 67 1.11 4.40 3.09
CA LEU A 67 0.91 3.54 1.94
C LEU A 67 1.88 3.93 0.81
N GLY A 68 2.18 3.00 -0.09
CA GLY A 68 3.00 3.22 -1.28
C GLY A 68 2.35 4.10 -2.36
N LEU A 69 1.29 4.82 -2.03
CA LEU A 69 0.40 5.57 -2.93
C LEU A 69 0.69 7.08 -2.84
N ARG A 70 0.89 7.72 -3.99
CA ARG A 70 1.19 9.14 -4.08
C ARG A 70 0.45 9.80 -5.22
N GLN A 71 0.15 11.09 -5.07
CA GLN A 71 -0.40 11.91 -6.13
C GLN A 71 0.71 12.47 -7.04
N SER A 72 0.53 12.36 -8.35
CA SER A 72 1.39 12.96 -9.35
C SER A 72 1.34 14.49 -9.25
N ARG A 73 2.50 15.11 -9.05
CA ARG A 73 2.63 16.57 -8.99
C ARG A 73 2.28 17.28 -10.30
N VAL A 74 2.41 16.57 -11.43
CA VAL A 74 2.20 17.13 -12.78
C VAL A 74 0.79 16.86 -13.27
N PHE A 75 0.31 15.62 -13.10
CA PHE A 75 -0.92 15.16 -13.73
C PHE A 75 -2.09 15.01 -12.74
N GLY A 76 -1.85 15.13 -11.44
CA GLY A 76 -2.88 15.05 -10.40
C GLY A 76 -3.48 13.65 -10.15
N PHE A 77 -3.14 12.63 -10.93
CA PHE A 77 -3.59 11.25 -10.68
C PHE A 77 -2.79 10.58 -9.56
N TRP A 78 -3.39 9.57 -8.92
CA TRP A 78 -2.74 8.76 -7.89
C TRP A 78 -2.12 7.49 -8.48
N PHE A 79 -0.95 7.09 -8.00
CA PHE A 79 -0.26 5.88 -8.47
C PHE A 79 0.52 5.20 -7.35
N TRP A 80 0.59 3.87 -7.43
CA TRP A 80 1.44 3.07 -6.55
C TRP A 80 2.90 3.12 -7.01
N THR A 81 3.83 3.22 -6.06
CA THR A 81 5.28 3.29 -6.33
C THR A 81 5.92 1.99 -6.78
N ASP A 82 5.17 0.90 -6.70
CA ASP A 82 5.55 -0.44 -7.15
C ASP A 82 4.89 -0.82 -8.48
N GLU A 83 4.33 0.18 -9.17
CA GLU A 83 3.75 0.07 -10.52
C GLU A 83 2.50 -0.83 -10.60
N MET A 84 1.94 -1.25 -9.47
CA MET A 84 0.66 -1.96 -9.45
C MET A 84 -0.48 -1.05 -9.96
N PRO A 85 -1.50 -1.61 -10.62
CA PRO A 85 -2.68 -0.86 -11.01
C PRO A 85 -3.47 -0.39 -9.78
N LEU A 86 -3.98 0.84 -9.80
CA LEU A 86 -4.88 1.38 -8.77
C LEU A 86 -6.34 0.91 -9.00
N SER A 87 -6.54 -0.40 -9.00
CA SER A 87 -7.85 -1.03 -9.24
C SER A 87 -8.74 -1.12 -7.99
N TYR A 88 -8.13 -1.36 -6.82
CA TYR A 88 -8.80 -1.32 -5.52
C TYR A 88 -8.54 0.03 -4.85
N GLN A 89 -9.57 0.59 -4.22
CA GLN A 89 -9.52 1.91 -3.59
C GLN A 89 -10.41 1.94 -2.35
N ASN A 90 -9.97 2.61 -1.28
CA ASN A 90 -10.75 2.66 -0.04
C ASN A 90 -10.63 4.04 0.67
N TRP A 91 -10.86 5.12 -0.08
CA TRP A 91 -10.70 6.50 0.40
C TRP A 91 -11.78 6.93 1.39
N THR A 92 -11.39 7.72 2.39
CA THR A 92 -12.32 8.32 3.37
C THR A 92 -13.36 9.25 2.73
N SER A 93 -13.03 9.88 1.60
CA SER A 93 -13.92 10.72 0.79
C SER A 93 -14.79 9.93 -0.18
N GLY A 94 -14.67 8.60 -0.23
CA GLY A 94 -15.30 7.72 -1.22
C GLY A 94 -14.65 7.76 -2.60
N SER A 95 -13.74 8.69 -2.87
CA SER A 95 -12.99 8.80 -4.12
C SER A 95 -11.60 9.43 -3.90
N PRO A 96 -10.62 9.21 -4.81
CA PRO A 96 -9.30 9.84 -4.71
C PRO A 96 -9.41 11.37 -4.73
N PRO A 97 -8.86 12.06 -3.72
CA PRO A 97 -8.87 13.51 -3.71
C PRO A 97 -7.98 14.07 -4.83
N GLN A 98 -8.50 15.00 -5.63
CA GLN A 98 -7.73 15.69 -6.67
C GLN A 98 -7.22 17.02 -6.13
N ILE A 99 -6.01 17.01 -5.62
CA ILE A 99 -5.38 18.21 -5.04
C ILE A 99 -4.38 18.75 -6.08
N SER A 100 -4.62 19.97 -6.56
CA SER A 100 -3.78 20.58 -7.58
C SER A 100 -2.46 21.07 -6.98
N PHE A 101 -1.34 20.86 -7.69
CA PHE A 101 -0.01 21.39 -7.34
C PHE A 101 0.51 21.04 -5.93
N SER A 102 0.06 19.93 -5.35
CA SER A 102 0.41 19.56 -3.98
C SER A 102 1.25 18.28 -3.88
N ASN A 103 2.08 18.18 -2.84
CA ASN A 103 2.87 16.99 -2.54
C ASN A 103 2.14 16.11 -1.53
N HIS A 104 1.12 15.38 -2.00
CA HIS A 104 0.28 14.54 -1.15
C HIS A 104 0.53 13.04 -1.34
N CYS A 105 0.48 12.35 -0.22
CA CYS A 105 0.74 10.92 -0.08
C CYS A 105 -0.38 10.29 0.73
N ALA A 106 -0.65 9.00 0.52
CA ALA A 106 -1.75 8.33 1.20
C ALA A 106 -1.29 7.63 2.48
N VAL A 107 -2.12 7.72 3.51
CA VAL A 107 -2.04 6.90 4.73
C VAL A 107 -3.29 6.05 4.86
N ILE A 108 -3.17 4.92 5.55
CA ILE A 108 -4.28 4.22 6.17
C ILE A 108 -4.41 4.66 7.63
N SER A 109 -5.61 5.03 8.07
CA SER A 109 -5.83 5.64 9.40
C SER A 109 -6.81 4.85 10.26
N LYS A 110 -6.42 4.53 11.50
CA LYS A 110 -7.30 3.90 12.51
C LYS A 110 -8.49 4.78 12.84
N ASP A 111 -8.25 6.09 12.95
CA ASP A 111 -9.27 7.07 13.33
C ASP A 111 -10.36 7.20 12.26
N ASN A 112 -10.01 6.87 11.00
CA ASN A 112 -10.93 6.86 9.86
C ASN A 112 -11.41 5.44 9.52
N ASN A 113 -11.57 4.54 10.50
CA ASN A 113 -12.02 3.16 10.28
C ASN A 113 -11.17 2.39 9.25
N PHE A 114 -9.85 2.59 9.26
CA PHE A 114 -8.90 2.00 8.32
C PHE A 114 -9.11 2.41 6.85
N LEU A 115 -9.84 3.50 6.60
CA LEU A 115 -9.92 4.13 5.28
C LEU A 115 -8.65 4.92 4.95
N TRP A 116 -8.45 5.18 3.66
CA TRP A 116 -7.30 5.90 3.15
C TRP A 116 -7.55 7.41 3.20
N ALA A 117 -6.56 8.16 3.65
CA ALA A 117 -6.58 9.61 3.69
C ALA A 117 -5.37 10.18 2.95
N SER A 118 -5.57 11.34 2.33
CA SER A 118 -4.50 12.13 1.72
C SER A 118 -3.94 13.11 2.73
N VAL A 119 -2.63 13.09 2.91
CA VAL A 119 -1.90 13.95 3.85
C VAL A 119 -0.64 14.50 3.19
N SER A 120 0.01 15.49 3.81
CA SER A 120 1.27 16.03 3.29
C SER A 120 2.36 14.96 3.35
N CYS A 121 3.08 14.71 2.26
CA CYS A 121 4.18 13.73 2.23
C CYS A 121 5.31 14.05 3.23
N LEU A 122 5.36 15.30 3.73
CA LEU A 122 6.34 15.76 4.72
C LEU A 122 5.99 15.41 6.16
N GLU A 123 4.77 14.90 6.42
CA GLU A 123 4.42 14.36 7.74
C GLU A 123 5.29 13.14 8.07
N LYS A 124 5.29 12.72 9.34
CA LYS A 124 6.06 11.55 9.77
C LYS A 124 5.16 10.46 10.32
N HIS A 125 5.09 9.34 9.61
CA HIS A 125 4.30 8.19 9.98
C HIS A 125 5.14 6.90 9.92
N PRO A 126 4.82 5.89 10.75
CA PRO A 126 5.33 4.53 10.54
C PRO A 126 4.81 3.97 9.22
N PHE A 127 5.38 2.84 8.78
CA PHE A 127 5.12 2.32 7.44
C PHE A 127 5.22 0.79 7.38
N ILE A 128 4.69 0.21 6.30
CA ILE A 128 4.73 -1.24 6.06
C ILE A 128 5.40 -1.48 4.70
N CYS A 129 6.47 -2.27 4.69
CA CYS A 129 7.08 -2.75 3.46
C CYS A 129 6.41 -4.07 3.02
N ARG A 130 6.26 -4.26 1.71
CA ARG A 130 5.84 -5.50 1.05
C ARG A 130 6.97 -6.08 0.18
N SER A 131 7.18 -7.38 0.25
CA SER A 131 8.17 -8.07 -0.59
C SER A 131 7.60 -9.38 -1.14
N PRO A 132 7.92 -9.76 -2.39
CA PRO A 132 7.56 -11.08 -2.91
C PRO A 132 8.32 -12.18 -2.16
N LEU A 133 7.71 -13.36 -1.99
CA LEU A 133 8.47 -14.55 -1.63
C LEU A 133 9.28 -15.00 -2.83
N ILE A 134 10.60 -14.86 -2.74
CA ILE A 134 11.50 -15.66 -3.56
C ILE A 134 11.73 -16.96 -2.78
N SER A 135 11.11 -18.06 -3.21
CA SER A 135 11.53 -19.38 -2.77
C SER A 135 12.90 -19.66 -3.40
N ASN A 136 13.95 -19.72 -2.58
CA ASN A 136 15.22 -20.31 -2.99
C ASN A 136 15.02 -21.79 -3.34
#